data_AF-U5CYD0-F1
#
_entry.id   AF-U5CYD0-F1
#
_cell.length_a   1.000
_cell.length_b   1.000
_cell.length_c   1.000
_cell.angle_alpha   90.00
_cell.angle_beta   90.00
_cell.angle_gamma   90.00
#
_symmetry.space_group_name_H-M   'P 1'
#
loop_
_entity.id
_entity.type
_entity.pdbx_description
1 polymer ?
#
loop_
_entity_poly.entity_id
_entity_poly.type
_entity_poly.pdbx_seq_one_letter_code
_entity_poly.pdbx_strand_id
1 'polypeptide(L)' 'MDSLYAIFLLCVCVMAALALAEIPQMEHIFEVIERERPRPAVQEAAARGVLSRLLPSHSESFKFEIVSKITSKFVV' A
#
# COMPACT_ATOMS: atom_id res chain seq x y z
N MET A 1 -27.82 33.72 13.58
CA MET A 1 -26.53 33.07 13.88
C MET A 1 -26.66 31.55 13.94
N ASP A 2 -27.88 31.06 14.15
CA ASP A 2 -28.21 29.64 14.39
C ASP A 2 -28.11 28.77 13.12
N SER A 3 -28.45 29.33 11.95
CA SER A 3 -28.33 28.62 10.67
C SER A 3 -26.88 28.35 10.26
N LEU A 4 -25.97 29.30 10.50
CA LEU A 4 -24.54 29.11 10.18
C LEU A 4 -23.91 28.03 11.07
N TYR A 5 -24.27 27.99 12.36
CA TYR A 5 -23.82 26.97 13.29
C TYR A 5 -24.36 25.58 12.91
N ALA A 6 -25.63 25.49 12.50
CA ALA A 6 -26.21 24.26 11.98
C ALA A 6 -25.51 23.76 10.71
N ILE A 7 -25.17 24.66 9.78
CA ILE A 7 -24.39 24.33 8.57
C ILE A 7 -22.99 23.85 8.94
N PHE A 8 -22.34 24.50 9.89
CA PHE A 8 -21.01 24.11 10.37
C PHE A 8 -21.04 22.71 11.01
N LEU A 9 -22.01 22.44 11.89
CA LEU A 9 -22.24 21.12 12.48
C LEU A 9 -22.50 20.05 11.42
N LEU A 10 -23.37 20.34 10.45
CA LEU A 10 -23.66 19.43 9.34
C LEU A 10 -22.38 19.09 8.55
N CYS A 11 -21.54 20.10 8.28
CA CYS A 11 -20.30 19.93 7.54
C CYS A 11 -19.31 19.04 8.31
N VAL A 12 -19.17 19.27 9.63
CA VAL A 12 -18.33 18.42 10.50
C VAL A 12 -18.86 16.98 10.55
N CYS A 13 -20.18 16.78 10.67
CA CYS A 13 -20.80 15.46 10.67
C CYS A 13 -20.56 14.70 9.35
N VAL A 14 -20.70 15.38 8.21
CA VAL A 14 -20.46 14.77 6.90
C VAL A 14 -18.99 14.39 6.72
N MET A 15 -18.06 15.26 7.13
CA MET A 15 -16.63 14.97 7.05
C MET A 15 -16.21 13.82 7.97
N ALA A 16 -16.77 13.74 9.18
CA ALA A 16 -16.54 12.64 10.10
C ALA A 16 -17.09 11.32 9.55
N ALA A 17 -18.29 11.33 8.95
CA ALA A 17 -18.87 10.16 8.32
C ALA A 17 -18.06 9.68 7.11
N LEU A 18 -17.52 10.59 6.29
CA LEU A 18 -16.61 10.23 5.19
C LEU A 18 -15.27 9.67 5.69
N ALA A 19 -14.72 10.23 6.78
CA ALA A 19 -13.45 9.74 7.35
C ALA A 19 -13.60 8.34 7.98
N LEU A 20 -14.79 8.03 8.51
CA LEU A 20 -15.12 6.74 9.09
C LEU A 20 -15.62 5.73 8.07
N ALA A 21 -15.96 6.18 6.86
CA ALA A 21 -16.26 5.29 5.75
C ALA A 21 -14.95 4.59 5.36
N GLU A 22 -14.80 3.34 5.79
CA GLU A 22 -13.80 2.44 5.23
C GLU A 22 -13.94 2.47 3.70
N ILE A 23 -12.81 2.42 2.99
CA ILE A 23 -12.80 2.35 1.54
C ILE A 23 -12.74 0.86 1.17
N PRO A 24 -13.88 0.14 1.05
CA PRO A 24 -13.88 -1.28 0.67
C PRO A 24 -13.25 -1.50 -0.71
N GLN A 25 -13.17 -0.46 -1.54
CA GLN A 25 -12.47 -0.51 -2.83
C GLN A 25 -10.95 -0.70 -2.66
N MET A 26 -10.38 -0.24 -1.54
CA MET A 26 -8.94 -0.29 -1.32
C MET A 26 -8.48 -1.72 -1.04
N GLU A 27 -9.26 -2.49 -0.29
CA GLU A 27 -9.00 -3.92 -0.06
C GLU A 27 -9.02 -4.71 -1.37
N HIS A 28 -10.04 -4.48 -2.22
CA HIS A 28 -10.11 -5.11 -3.53
C HIS A 28 -8.92 -4.71 -4.43
N ILE A 29 -8.48 -3.44 -4.40
CA ILE A 29 -7.29 -3.00 -5.13
C ILE A 29 -6.04 -3.71 -4.60
N PHE A 30 -5.87 -3.83 -3.28
CA PHE A 30 -4.74 -4.57 -2.71
C PHE A 30 -4.78 -6.06 -3.08
N GLU A 31 -5.95 -6.68 -3.07
CA GLU A 31 -6.12 -8.08 -3.46
C GLU A 31 -5.76 -8.30 -4.94
N VAL A 32 -6.20 -7.41 -5.83
CA VAL A 32 -5.84 -7.46 -7.26
C VAL A 32 -4.33 -7.26 -7.44
N ILE A 33 -3.72 -6.28 -6.77
CA ILE A 33 -2.28 -6.03 -6.83
C ILE A 33 -1.49 -7.24 -6.33
N GLU A 34 -1.93 -7.87 -5.25
CA GLU A 34 -1.26 -9.07 -4.72
C GLU A 34 -1.46 -10.28 -5.63
N ARG A 35 -2.65 -10.42 -6.25
CA ARG A 35 -2.93 -11.48 -7.21
C ARG A 35 -2.11 -11.35 -8.50
N GLU A 36 -1.92 -10.13 -8.98
CA GLU A 36 -1.10 -9.84 -10.16
C GLU A 36 0.39 -9.73 -9.85
N ARG A 37 0.79 -9.94 -8.59
CA ARG A 37 2.17 -9.87 -8.17
C ARG A 37 3.03 -10.85 -8.99
N PRO A 38 4.14 -10.37 -9.58
CA PRO A 38 5.07 -11.24 -10.31
C PRO A 38 5.61 -12.34 -9.39
N ARG A 39 5.93 -13.52 -9.96
CA ARG A 39 6.51 -14.62 -9.19
C ARG A 39 7.79 -14.17 -8.45
N PRO A 40 8.10 -14.70 -7.26
CA PRO A 40 9.27 -14.30 -6.48
C PRO A 40 10.58 -14.31 -7.28
N ALA A 41 10.81 -15.37 -8.06
CA ALA A 41 11.99 -15.49 -8.92
C ALA A 41 12.12 -14.36 -9.96
N VAL A 42 10.99 -13.86 -10.48
CA VAL A 42 10.97 -12.73 -11.44
C VAL A 42 11.33 -11.43 -10.74
N GLN A 43 10.84 -11.23 -9.51
CA GLN A 43 11.19 -10.06 -8.71
C GLN A 43 12.69 -10.05 -8.37
N GLU A 44 13.25 -11.18 -7.96
CA GLU A 44 14.69 -11.32 -7.69
C GLU A 44 15.55 -11.09 -8.95
N ALA A 45 15.15 -11.65 -10.09
CA ALA A 45 15.85 -11.43 -11.35
C ALA A 45 15.81 -9.96 -11.78
N ALA A 46 14.67 -9.28 -11.62
CA ALA A 46 14.55 -7.85 -11.88
C ALA A 46 15.47 -7.03 -10.97
N ALA A 47 15.51 -7.35 -9.68
CA ALA A 47 16.39 -6.68 -8.71
C ALA A 47 17.87 -6.87 -9.06
N ARG A 48 18.28 -8.10 -9.42
CA ARG A 48 19.63 -8.37 -9.92
C ARG A 48 19.95 -7.60 -11.20
N GLY A 49 19.00 -7.50 -12.13
CA GLY A 49 19.17 -6.75 -13.37
C GLY A 49 19.27 -5.22 -13.15
N VAL A 50 18.66 -4.68 -12.10
CA VAL A 50 18.89 -3.29 -11.67
C VAL A 50 20.28 -3.16 -11.05
N LEU A 51 20.63 -4.06 -10.13
CA LEU A 51 21.93 -4.04 -9.47
C LEU A 51 23.10 -4.16 -10.45
N SER A 52 23.00 -5.01 -11.47
CA SER A 52 24.05 -5.17 -12.48
C SER A 52 24.29 -3.91 -13.30
N ARG A 53 23.27 -3.06 -13.48
CA ARG A 53 23.40 -1.76 -14.16
C ARG A 53 23.99 -0.70 -13.25
N LEU A 54 23.67 -0.72 -11.95
CA LEU A 54 24.14 0.28 -10.99
C LEU A 54 25.55 -0.02 -10.46
N LEU A 55 25.83 -1.28 -10.13
CA LEU A 55 27.04 -1.76 -9.47
C LEU A 55 27.54 -3.07 -10.13
N PRO A 56 27.94 -3.04 -11.41
CA PRO A 56 28.29 -4.24 -12.17
C PRO A 56 29.38 -5.09 -11.51
N SER A 57 30.40 -4.48 -10.89
CA SER A 57 31.49 -5.22 -10.23
C SER A 57 31.10 -5.87 -8.90
N HIS A 58 29.92 -5.57 -8.36
CA HIS A 58 29.48 -6.04 -7.03
C HIS A 58 28.13 -6.75 -7.10
N SER A 59 27.68 -7.18 -8.28
CA SER A 59 26.37 -7.82 -8.44
C SER A 59 26.20 -9.08 -7.58
N GLU A 60 27.29 -9.81 -7.37
CA GLU A 60 27.33 -11.04 -6.56
C GLU A 60 27.52 -10.80 -5.06
N SER A 61 27.80 -9.57 -4.64
CA SER A 61 27.98 -9.23 -3.23
C SER A 61 26.65 -9.12 -2.46
N PHE A 62 25.51 -9.23 -3.15
CA PHE A 62 24.18 -9.05 -2.60
C PHE A 62 23.35 -10.32 -2.72
N LYS A 63 22.59 -10.61 -1.66
CA LYS A 63 21.57 -11.65 -1.65
C LYS A 63 20.19 -11.01 -1.64
N PHE A 64 19.34 -11.39 -2.59
CA PHE A 64 17.95 -10.96 -2.64
C PHE A 64 17.04 -12.04 -2.05
N GLU A 65 16.02 -11.60 -1.34
CA GLU A 65 14.96 -12.44 -0.78
C GLU A 65 13.65 -11.64 -0.78
N ILE A 66 12.55 -12.28 -1.17
CA ILE A 66 11.23 -11.66 -1.12
C ILE A 66 10.61 -11.89 0.26
N VAL A 67 10.47 -10.81 1.02
CA VAL A 67 9.81 -10.86 2.34
C VAL A 67 8.30 -10.72 2.15
N SER A 68 7.55 -11.71 2.61
CA SER A 68 6.09 -11.65 2.66
C SER A 68 5.63 -10.64 3.71
N LYS A 69 4.60 -9.84 3.39
CA LYS A 69 4.01 -8.92 4.37
C LYS A 69 3.40 -9.74 5.50
N ILE A 70 3.89 -9.56 6.73
CA ILE A 70 3.22 -10.06 7.92
C ILE A 70 1.98 -9.19 8.09
N THR A 71 0.80 -9.76 7.84
CA THR A 71 -0.47 -9.10 8.14
C THR A 71 -0.63 -9.07 9.66
N SER A 72 -0.02 -8.08 10.32
CA SER A 72 -0.47 -7.70 11.65
C SER A 72 -1.87 -7.14 11.44
N LYS A 73 -2.88 -7.98 11.70
CA LYS A 73 -4.25 -7.49 11.80
C LYS A 73 -4.19 -6.39 12.85
N PHE A 74 -4.42 -5.15 12.43
CA PHE A 74 -4.71 -4.08 13.37
C PHE A 74 -6.05 -4.47 14.00
N VAL A 75 -5.96 -5.15 15.14
CA VAL A 75 -7.10 -5.35 16.02
C VAL A 75 -7.35 -3.98 16.62
N VAL A 76 -8.38 -3.32 16.11
CA VAL A 76 -8.98 -2.12 16.71
C VAL A 76 -9.43 -2.45 18.13
#